data_AF-A0A4W6BRY6-F1
#
_entry.id   AF-A0A4W6BRY6-F1
#
_cell.length_a   1.000
_cell.length_b   1.000
_cell.length_c   1.000
_cell.angle_alpha   90.00
_cell.angle_beta   90.00
_cell.angle_gamma   90.00
#
_symmetry.space_group_name_H-M   'P 1'
#
loop_
_entity.id
_entity.type
_entity.pdbx_description
1 polymer ?
#
loop_
_entity_poly.entity_id
_entity_poly.type
_entity_poly.pdbx_seq_one_letter_code
_entity_poly.pdbx_strand_id
1 'polypeptide(L)'
;MNRFQMSVLQLGELIHYGPSSAAASQALSRPGEWSRPHRIHSQLRLVALNAPLKGDMHGIRGADFQCYQQARSMGLTATYRAFLSSHLQDLATIVRKADRTDMPVVNLRGEVLFSSWMSIFSGNGGTFDTSIPIYSFDGRNIMTDSAWPEKLVWHGSSAMGIRLTTNYCEAWRTADIAVMGQAALLQTGRLLGQHTRSCSNHYIVLCIENTYVARK
;
A
#
# COMPACT_ATOMS: atom_id res chain seq x y z
N MET A 1 -66.72 32.05 49.76
CA MET A 1 -66.68 30.83 50.61
C MET A 1 -66.14 29.71 49.72
N ASN A 2 -64.87 29.33 49.87
CA ASN A 2 -64.39 28.19 50.71
C ASN A 2 -65.18 26.90 50.45
N ARG A 3 -64.61 25.70 50.29
CA ARG A 3 -63.24 25.16 50.11
C ARG A 3 -63.48 23.63 49.99
N PHE A 4 -62.64 22.91 49.23
CA PHE A 4 -62.37 21.45 49.25
C PHE A 4 -63.45 20.42 48.87
N GLN A 5 -63.10 19.52 47.93
CA GLN A 5 -62.85 18.10 48.27
C GLN A 5 -62.04 17.38 47.17
N MET A 6 -61.10 16.53 47.61
CA MET A 6 -60.35 15.58 46.80
C MET A 6 -61.10 14.24 46.69
N SER A 7 -60.94 13.54 45.57
CA SER A 7 -60.78 12.08 45.55
C SER A 7 -60.24 11.61 44.19
N VAL A 8 -59.34 10.64 44.26
CA VAL A 8 -58.62 9.96 43.15
C VAL A 8 -59.33 8.64 42.87
N LEU A 9 -59.34 8.16 41.61
CA LEU A 9 -58.99 6.78 41.18
C LEU A 9 -59.52 6.41 39.78
N GLN A 10 -58.57 6.08 38.90
CA GLN A 10 -58.44 4.86 38.07
C GLN A 10 -59.52 4.49 37.02
N LEU A 11 -59.08 4.37 35.76
CA LEU A 11 -59.83 3.77 34.64
C LEU A 11 -58.94 2.76 33.89
N GLY A 12 -59.32 1.48 33.92
CA GLY A 12 -59.20 0.49 32.83
C GLY A 12 -60.64 0.15 32.38
N GLU A 13 -60.97 -0.39 31.20
CA GLU A 13 -60.26 -1.25 30.26
C GLU A 13 -60.99 -1.29 28.87
N LEU A 14 -60.23 -1.68 27.83
CA LEU A 14 -60.52 -2.54 26.65
C LEU A 14 -61.69 -2.29 25.66
N ILE A 15 -61.33 -2.23 24.35
CA ILE A 15 -61.95 -3.05 23.29
C ILE A 15 -60.91 -3.48 22.23
N HIS A 16 -61.10 -4.71 21.73
CA HIS A 16 -60.28 -5.60 20.89
C HIS A 16 -60.55 -5.41 19.37
N TYR A 17 -59.54 -5.61 18.50
CA TYR A 17 -59.72 -5.82 17.04
C TYR A 17 -58.84 -7.00 16.56
N GLY A 18 -59.48 -7.99 15.94
CA GLY A 18 -58.85 -9.17 15.33
C GLY A 18 -58.39 -8.96 13.87
N PRO A 19 -57.72 -9.96 13.26
CA PRO A 19 -56.93 -9.79 12.04
C PRO A 19 -57.69 -10.13 10.75
N SER A 20 -57.37 -9.45 9.65
CA SER A 20 -57.78 -9.81 8.28
C SER A 20 -56.55 -10.08 7.41
N SER A 21 -56.65 -11.13 6.60
CA SER A 21 -55.59 -11.75 5.81
C SER A 21 -55.38 -11.12 4.42
N ALA A 22 -54.17 -11.36 3.90
CA ALA A 22 -53.79 -11.47 2.48
C ALA A 22 -53.42 -10.18 1.71
N ALA A 23 -52.11 -9.95 1.60
CA ALA A 23 -51.44 -9.74 0.30
C ALA A 23 -49.91 -9.93 0.49
N ALA A 24 -49.43 -11.13 0.17
CA ALA A 24 -48.01 -11.40 0.00
C ALA A 24 -47.56 -10.79 -1.33
N SER A 25 -46.94 -9.61 -1.28
CA SER A 25 -46.24 -9.05 -2.44
C SER A 25 -44.81 -9.55 -2.44
N GLN A 26 -44.58 -10.44 -3.40
CA GLN A 26 -43.37 -11.17 -3.68
C GLN A 26 -42.21 -10.23 -4.08
N ALA A 27 -41.02 -10.74 -3.81
CA ALA A 27 -39.71 -10.28 -4.25
C ALA A 27 -39.70 -9.58 -5.64
N LEU A 28 -39.22 -8.34 -5.64
CA LEU A 28 -38.48 -7.78 -6.77
C LEU A 28 -37.03 -7.65 -6.35
N SER A 29 -36.36 -8.80 -6.31
CA SER A 29 -34.90 -8.89 -6.31
C SER A 29 -34.41 -8.15 -7.55
N ARG A 30 -33.74 -7.00 -7.37
CA ARG A 30 -33.05 -6.29 -8.44
C ARG A 30 -32.10 -7.26 -9.15
N PRO A 31 -32.26 -7.52 -10.46
CA PRO A 31 -31.25 -8.24 -11.21
C PRO A 31 -30.14 -7.27 -11.60
N GLY A 32 -28.90 -7.60 -11.23
CA GLY A 32 -27.72 -6.92 -11.77
C GLY A 32 -26.94 -6.09 -10.77
N GLU A 33 -26.67 -6.59 -9.56
CA GLU A 33 -25.35 -6.37 -9.00
C GLU A 33 -24.42 -7.27 -9.80
N TRP A 34 -23.83 -6.68 -10.86
CA TRP A 34 -22.81 -7.34 -11.65
C TRP A 34 -21.72 -7.75 -10.68
N SER A 35 -21.68 -9.04 -10.34
CA SER A 35 -20.54 -9.68 -9.72
C SER A 35 -19.33 -9.18 -10.49
N ARG A 36 -18.57 -8.28 -9.86
CA ARG A 36 -17.25 -7.90 -10.37
C ARG A 36 -16.57 -9.24 -10.63
N PRO A 37 -16.07 -9.51 -11.84
CA PRO A 37 -15.43 -10.78 -12.09
C PRO A 37 -14.40 -10.94 -10.98
N HIS A 38 -14.55 -12.00 -10.18
CA HIS A 38 -13.60 -12.33 -9.13
C HIS A 38 -12.24 -12.25 -9.81
N ARG A 39 -11.42 -11.27 -9.45
CA ARG A 39 -10.08 -11.10 -10.02
C ARG A 39 -9.27 -12.27 -9.48
N ILE A 40 -9.38 -13.43 -10.13
CA ILE A 40 -9.05 -14.71 -9.48
C ILE A 40 -7.62 -14.72 -8.95
N HIS A 41 -6.64 -14.02 -9.53
CA HIS A 41 -5.39 -13.67 -8.82
C HIS A 41 -4.76 -12.37 -9.35
N SER A 42 -5.29 -11.21 -8.94
CA SER A 42 -4.61 -9.92 -9.20
C SER A 42 -3.69 -9.55 -8.04
N GLN A 43 -2.38 -9.58 -8.28
CA GLN A 43 -1.32 -9.25 -7.33
C GLN A 43 -0.45 -8.12 -7.87
N LEU A 44 0.27 -7.43 -6.97
CA LEU A 44 1.26 -6.41 -7.31
C LEU A 44 2.65 -6.93 -6.97
N ARG A 45 3.60 -6.93 -7.91
CA ARG A 45 4.98 -7.33 -7.60
C ARG A 45 5.82 -6.17 -7.08
N LEU A 46 6.49 -6.40 -5.96
CA LEU A 46 7.56 -5.55 -5.41
C LEU A 46 8.91 -6.21 -5.67
N VAL A 47 9.78 -5.52 -6.39
CA VAL A 47 11.05 -6.06 -6.91
C VAL A 47 12.15 -5.02 -6.72
N ALA A 48 13.38 -5.40 -6.42
CA ALA A 48 14.51 -4.46 -6.33
C ALA A 48 15.14 -4.18 -7.70
N LEU A 49 15.74 -3.00 -7.85
CA LEU A 49 16.74 -2.78 -8.90
C LEU A 49 17.96 -3.68 -8.67
N ASN A 50 18.68 -4.01 -9.74
CA ASN A 50 19.84 -4.91 -9.78
C ASN A 50 21.13 -4.34 -9.16
N ALA A 51 21.11 -3.12 -8.62
CA ALA A 51 22.23 -2.54 -7.90
C ALA A 51 21.73 -1.51 -6.88
N PRO A 52 22.45 -1.28 -5.77
CA PRO A 52 22.15 -0.19 -4.86
C PRO A 52 22.47 1.17 -5.50
N LEU A 53 21.68 2.19 -5.19
CA LEU A 53 21.82 3.54 -5.74
C LEU A 53 22.05 4.60 -4.65
N LYS A 54 22.78 5.65 -5.02
CA LYS A 54 22.83 6.90 -4.25
C LYS A 54 21.51 7.67 -4.35
N GLY A 55 21.42 8.76 -3.58
CA GLY A 55 20.29 9.68 -3.62
C GLY A 55 20.09 10.35 -4.97
N ASP A 56 21.15 10.57 -5.76
CA ASP A 56 21.03 11.12 -7.12
C ASP A 56 20.65 10.02 -8.12
N MET A 57 19.36 9.92 -8.36
CA MET A 57 18.76 9.01 -9.33
C MET A 57 18.29 9.76 -10.57
N HIS A 58 18.81 10.96 -10.83
CA HIS A 58 18.29 11.91 -11.83
C HIS A 58 16.81 12.25 -11.59
N GLY A 59 16.44 12.36 -10.31
CA GLY A 59 15.09 12.55 -9.82
C GLY A 59 14.19 11.33 -9.98
N ILE A 60 12.92 11.47 -9.58
CA ILE A 60 11.95 10.36 -9.63
C ILE A 60 11.77 9.76 -11.04
N ARG A 61 11.96 10.56 -12.09
CA ARG A 61 11.86 10.08 -13.48
C ARG A 61 13.00 9.14 -13.84
N GLY A 62 14.22 9.39 -13.38
CA GLY A 62 15.34 8.48 -13.60
C GLY A 62 15.19 7.18 -12.81
N ALA A 63 14.71 7.26 -11.57
CA ALA A 63 14.37 6.07 -10.78
C ALA A 63 13.25 5.23 -11.44
N ASP A 64 12.15 5.86 -11.87
CA ASP A 64 11.07 5.20 -12.61
C ASP A 64 11.58 4.58 -13.92
N PHE A 65 12.48 5.26 -14.64
CA PHE A 65 13.08 4.76 -15.87
C PHE A 65 13.94 3.51 -15.64
N GLN A 66 14.73 3.46 -14.56
CA GLN A 66 15.49 2.25 -14.22
C GLN A 66 14.58 1.07 -13.90
N CYS A 67 13.50 1.29 -13.13
CA CYS A 67 12.50 0.24 -12.87
C CYS A 67 11.89 -0.29 -14.17
N TYR A 68 11.52 0.62 -15.09
CA TYR A 68 10.99 0.24 -16.40
C TYR A 68 12.01 -0.57 -17.22
N GLN A 69 13.25 -0.07 -17.34
CA GLN A 69 14.27 -0.67 -18.19
C GLN A 69 14.65 -2.08 -17.70
N GLN A 70 14.87 -2.25 -16.40
CA GLN A 70 15.25 -3.54 -15.84
C GLN A 70 14.10 -4.56 -15.91
N ALA A 71 12.86 -4.14 -15.63
CA ALA A 71 11.70 -5.00 -15.82
C ALA A 71 11.60 -5.51 -17.27
N ARG A 72 11.78 -4.63 -18.26
CA ARG A 72 11.72 -4.99 -19.69
C ARG A 72 12.86 -5.91 -20.10
N SER A 73 14.07 -5.71 -19.59
CA SER A 73 15.21 -6.59 -19.85
C SER A 73 14.96 -8.04 -19.39
N MET A 74 14.08 -8.24 -18.41
CA MET A 74 13.65 -9.54 -17.89
C MET A 74 12.34 -10.03 -18.49
N GLY A 75 11.84 -9.40 -19.57
CA GLY A 75 10.60 -9.78 -20.25
C GLY A 75 9.32 -9.47 -19.48
N LEU A 76 9.39 -8.68 -18.40
CA LEU A 76 8.20 -8.29 -17.64
C LEU A 76 7.44 -7.20 -18.39
N THR A 77 6.14 -7.45 -18.60
CA THR A 77 5.28 -6.56 -19.40
C THR A 77 4.50 -5.54 -18.59
N ALA A 78 4.45 -5.70 -17.26
CA ALA A 78 3.80 -4.77 -16.35
C ALA A 78 4.54 -3.42 -16.28
N THR A 79 3.83 -2.41 -15.77
CA THR A 79 4.40 -1.07 -15.56
C THR A 79 4.92 -0.99 -14.13
N TYR A 80 6.24 -0.81 -14.00
CA TYR A 80 6.91 -0.65 -12.71
C TYR A 80 7.23 0.83 -12.46
N ARG A 81 7.08 1.25 -11.21
CA ARG A 81 7.48 2.57 -10.72
C ARG A 81 8.35 2.42 -9.48
N ALA A 82 9.26 3.36 -9.26
CA ALA A 82 10.11 3.39 -8.08
C ALA A 82 9.25 3.54 -6.82
N PHE A 83 9.55 2.74 -5.80
CA PHE A 83 8.94 2.78 -4.47
C PHE A 83 9.54 3.95 -3.67
N LEU A 84 9.31 5.18 -4.14
CA LEU A 84 9.85 6.40 -3.55
C LEU A 84 8.77 7.48 -3.51
N SER A 85 8.70 8.23 -2.40
CA SER A 85 8.01 9.53 -2.43
C SER A 85 8.73 10.48 -3.39
N SER A 86 8.01 11.46 -3.96
CA SER A 86 8.60 12.49 -4.81
C SER A 86 8.06 13.88 -4.47
N HIS A 87 8.51 14.91 -5.19
CA HIS A 87 8.08 16.30 -4.97
C HIS A 87 6.55 16.48 -5.01
N LEU A 88 5.86 15.77 -5.91
CA LEU A 88 4.41 15.91 -6.13
C LEU A 88 3.59 14.69 -5.73
N GLN A 89 4.23 13.61 -5.26
CA GLN A 89 3.55 12.34 -5.03
C GLN A 89 4.00 11.70 -3.72
N ASP A 90 3.02 11.36 -2.89
CA ASP A 90 3.22 10.51 -1.72
C ASP A 90 3.38 9.07 -2.15
N LEU A 91 4.31 8.34 -1.52
CA LEU A 91 4.55 6.93 -1.79
C LEU A 91 3.27 6.11 -1.76
N ALA A 92 2.42 6.29 -0.74
CA ALA A 92 1.15 5.56 -0.59
C ALA A 92 0.19 5.73 -1.78
N THR A 93 0.43 6.71 -2.66
CA THR A 93 -0.42 7.03 -3.81
C THR A 93 0.07 6.50 -5.15
N ILE A 94 1.24 5.83 -5.21
CA ILE A 94 1.82 5.31 -6.46
C ILE A 94 0.90 4.28 -7.14
N VAL A 95 0.36 3.35 -6.37
CA VAL A 95 -0.60 2.35 -6.85
C VAL A 95 -1.97 2.99 -7.05
N ARG A 96 -2.67 2.60 -8.13
CA ARG A 96 -4.02 3.09 -8.44
C ARG A 96 -4.98 2.81 -7.29
N LYS A 97 -5.87 3.76 -6.98
CA LYS A 97 -6.82 3.67 -5.87
C LYS A 97 -7.61 2.36 -5.85
N ALA A 98 -8.05 1.89 -7.02
CA ALA A 98 -8.85 0.66 -7.17
C ALA A 98 -8.10 -0.63 -6.81
N ASP A 99 -6.77 -0.60 -6.80
CA ASP A 99 -5.93 -1.78 -6.60
C ASP A 99 -5.31 -1.81 -5.18
N ARG A 100 -5.63 -0.84 -4.31
CA ARG A 100 -4.91 -0.67 -3.03
C ARG A 100 -5.34 -1.59 -1.90
N THR A 101 -6.60 -1.98 -1.85
CA THR A 101 -7.19 -2.71 -0.71
C THR A 101 -7.19 -4.21 -0.92
N ASP A 102 -7.44 -4.66 -2.15
CA ASP A 102 -7.80 -6.05 -2.42
C ASP A 102 -6.69 -6.84 -3.13
N MET A 103 -5.57 -6.19 -3.49
CA MET A 103 -4.43 -6.86 -4.14
C MET A 103 -3.28 -7.10 -3.19
N PRO A 104 -2.85 -8.35 -2.99
CA PRO A 104 -1.63 -8.64 -2.23
C PRO A 104 -0.40 -8.10 -2.98
N VAL A 105 0.59 -7.69 -2.18
CA VAL A 105 1.92 -7.35 -2.69
C VAL A 105 2.82 -8.56 -2.53
N VAL A 106 3.37 -9.05 -3.64
CA VAL A 106 4.19 -10.26 -3.70
C VAL A 106 5.62 -9.91 -4.14
N ASN A 107 6.57 -10.79 -3.89
CA ASN A 107 7.91 -10.69 -4.47
C ASN A 107 7.93 -11.12 -5.96
N LEU A 108 9.11 -11.14 -6.58
CA LEU A 108 9.27 -11.54 -7.99
C LEU A 108 8.77 -12.97 -8.29
N ARG A 109 8.81 -13.87 -7.30
CA ARG A 109 8.41 -15.29 -7.41
C ARG A 109 6.94 -15.54 -7.04
N GLY A 110 6.20 -14.50 -6.66
CA GLY A 110 4.79 -14.61 -6.29
C GLY A 110 4.53 -14.96 -4.82
N GLU A 111 5.56 -14.95 -3.97
CA GLU A 111 5.40 -15.15 -2.53
C GLU A 111 4.88 -13.85 -1.90
N VAL A 112 3.87 -13.94 -1.03
CA VAL A 112 3.18 -12.78 -0.45
C VAL A 112 4.09 -12.09 0.57
N LEU A 113 4.35 -10.79 0.36
CA LEU A 113 5.04 -9.92 1.31
C LEU A 113 4.05 -9.14 2.18
N PHE A 114 2.97 -8.65 1.58
CA PHE A 114 1.92 -7.89 2.27
C PHE A 114 0.53 -8.30 1.77
N SER A 115 -0.44 -8.33 2.68
CA SER A 115 -1.83 -8.69 2.35
C SER A 115 -2.50 -7.69 1.40
N SER A 116 -2.09 -6.42 1.44
CA SER A 116 -2.51 -5.39 0.49
C SER A 116 -1.48 -4.28 0.34
N TRP A 117 -1.64 -3.41 -0.66
CA TRP A 117 -0.85 -2.18 -0.73
C TRP A 117 -1.09 -1.30 0.50
N MET A 118 -2.34 -1.16 0.95
CA MET A 118 -2.68 -0.28 2.07
C MET A 118 -2.13 -0.79 3.41
N SER A 119 -1.93 -2.10 3.59
CA SER A 119 -1.37 -2.64 4.83
C SER A 119 0.05 -2.16 5.11
N ILE A 120 0.81 -1.82 4.06
CA ILE A 120 2.16 -1.23 4.18
C ILE A 120 2.12 0.11 4.93
N PHE A 121 1.05 0.89 4.75
CA PHE A 121 0.91 2.28 5.20
C PHE A 121 -0.01 2.43 6.42
N SER A 122 -0.24 1.35 7.16
CA SER A 122 -1.07 1.33 8.37
C SER A 122 -0.48 2.12 9.55
N GLY A 123 0.74 2.66 9.41
CA GLY A 123 1.48 3.34 10.47
C GLY A 123 2.41 2.41 11.26
N ASN A 124 2.33 1.09 11.07
CA ASN A 124 3.22 0.13 11.73
C ASN A 124 4.65 0.06 11.11
N GLY A 125 4.93 0.85 10.07
CA GLY A 125 6.20 0.86 9.35
C GLY A 125 6.31 -0.22 8.27
N GLY A 126 5.19 -0.76 7.78
CA GLY A 126 5.18 -1.77 6.74
C GLY A 126 5.85 -3.06 7.21
N THR A 127 5.34 -3.63 8.30
CA THR A 127 5.88 -4.86 8.87
C THR A 127 5.71 -6.04 7.92
N PHE A 128 6.77 -6.83 7.72
CA PHE A 128 6.76 -8.01 6.85
C PHE A 128 7.57 -9.16 7.47
N ASP A 129 7.33 -10.37 6.97
CA ASP A 129 8.11 -11.56 7.34
C ASP A 129 9.47 -11.55 6.63
N THR A 130 10.54 -11.42 7.41
CA THR A 130 11.92 -11.36 6.89
C THR A 130 12.43 -12.69 6.35
N SER A 131 11.73 -13.79 6.60
CA SER A 131 12.04 -15.10 6.00
C SER A 131 11.64 -15.16 4.52
N ILE A 132 10.73 -14.30 4.06
CA ILE A 132 10.28 -14.21 2.67
C ILE A 132 11.24 -13.30 1.89
N PRO A 133 11.94 -13.81 0.86
CA PRO A 133 12.92 -13.01 0.13
C PRO A 133 12.32 -11.85 -0.65
N ILE A 134 13.06 -10.76 -0.74
CA ILE A 134 12.85 -9.73 -1.77
C ILE A 134 13.92 -9.94 -2.84
N TYR A 135 13.47 -10.07 -4.09
CA TYR A 135 14.37 -10.33 -5.23
C TYR A 135 14.59 -9.06 -6.05
N SER A 136 15.79 -8.92 -6.60
CA SER A 136 16.06 -8.00 -7.72
C SER A 136 15.47 -8.53 -9.03
N PHE A 137 15.37 -7.69 -10.06
CA PHE A 137 14.85 -8.10 -11.37
C PHE A 137 15.62 -9.29 -11.96
N ASP A 138 16.94 -9.34 -11.79
CA ASP A 138 17.79 -10.46 -12.22
C ASP A 138 17.74 -11.69 -11.29
N GLY A 139 16.84 -11.70 -10.29
CA GLY A 139 16.50 -12.89 -9.51
C GLY A 139 17.37 -13.14 -8.27
N ARG A 140 18.23 -12.20 -7.89
CA ARG A 140 19.07 -12.31 -6.68
C ARG A 140 18.30 -11.91 -5.44
N ASN A 141 18.48 -12.65 -4.35
CA ASN A 141 17.88 -12.31 -3.05
C ASN A 141 18.67 -11.17 -2.41
N ILE A 142 18.09 -9.98 -2.32
CA ILE A 142 18.80 -8.78 -1.85
C ILE A 142 19.22 -8.87 -0.38
N MET A 143 18.56 -9.73 0.42
CA MET A 143 18.88 -9.91 1.83
C MET A 143 20.17 -10.70 2.05
N THR A 144 20.53 -11.58 1.11
CA THR A 144 21.69 -12.48 1.25
C THR A 144 22.81 -12.20 0.24
N ASP A 145 22.48 -11.58 -0.90
CA ASP A 145 23.46 -11.28 -1.94
C ASP A 145 24.43 -10.16 -1.52
N SER A 146 25.72 -10.35 -1.80
CA SER A 146 26.78 -9.42 -1.42
C SER A 146 26.79 -8.10 -2.20
N ALA A 147 26.10 -8.02 -3.34
CA ALA A 147 26.01 -6.79 -4.14
C ALA A 147 25.26 -5.66 -3.41
N TRP A 148 24.47 -5.98 -2.38
CA TRP A 148 23.86 -5.02 -1.46
C TRP A 148 24.47 -5.18 -0.08
N PRO A 149 25.65 -4.61 0.22
CA PRO A 149 26.29 -4.79 1.52
C PRO A 149 25.44 -4.21 2.66
N GLU A 150 24.78 -3.08 2.40
CA GLU A 150 23.85 -2.46 3.34
C GLU A 150 22.39 -2.79 2.96
N LYS A 151 21.67 -3.48 3.85
CA LYS A 151 20.27 -3.90 3.62
C LYS A 151 19.27 -2.80 3.98
N LEU A 152 19.57 -1.57 3.58
CA LEU A 152 18.66 -0.44 3.69
C LEU A 152 17.96 -0.17 2.36
N VAL A 153 16.72 0.29 2.43
CA VAL A 153 15.90 0.68 1.28
C VAL A 153 15.60 2.17 1.34
N TRP A 154 15.84 2.91 0.26
CA TRP A 154 15.36 4.28 0.11
C TRP A 154 13.82 4.31 -0.02
N HIS A 155 13.15 5.25 0.64
CA HIS A 155 11.71 5.50 0.43
C HIS A 155 11.30 6.99 0.51
N GLY A 156 11.98 7.81 1.33
CA GLY A 156 11.70 9.25 1.42
C GLY A 156 10.32 9.62 2.00
N SER A 157 9.77 8.74 2.85
CA SER A 157 8.39 8.84 3.35
C SER A 157 8.27 8.59 4.85
N SER A 158 7.20 9.08 5.47
CA SER A 158 6.80 8.65 6.81
C SER A 158 6.33 7.19 6.82
N ALA A 159 6.06 6.64 8.01
CA ALA A 159 5.49 5.29 8.15
C ALA A 159 4.08 5.13 7.53
N MET A 160 3.40 6.24 7.22
CA MET A 160 2.11 6.28 6.49
C MET A 160 2.29 6.54 4.99
N GLY A 161 3.53 6.56 4.48
CA GLY A 161 3.82 6.78 3.07
C GLY A 161 3.64 8.21 2.59
N ILE A 162 3.59 9.18 3.51
CA ILE A 162 3.54 10.61 3.18
C ILE A 162 4.96 11.11 2.90
N ARG A 163 5.17 11.91 1.86
CA ARG A 163 6.49 12.43 1.51
C ARG A 163 7.11 13.27 2.61
N LEU A 164 8.40 13.06 2.86
CA LEU A 164 9.20 13.89 3.77
C LEU A 164 10.11 14.79 2.93
N THR A 165 9.68 16.03 2.70
CA THR A 165 10.39 16.95 1.78
C THR A 165 11.79 17.35 2.24
N THR A 166 12.11 17.14 3.52
CA THR A 166 13.44 17.34 4.08
C THR A 166 14.33 16.11 3.97
N ASN A 167 13.75 14.92 3.72
CA ASN A 167 14.44 13.62 3.83
C ASN A 167 14.17 12.77 2.58
N TYR A 168 14.36 13.33 1.40
CA TYR A 168 14.21 12.62 0.12
C TYR A 168 15.26 13.03 -0.93
N CYS A 169 16.47 13.38 -0.47
CA CYS A 169 17.61 13.73 -1.33
C CYS A 169 17.26 14.79 -2.39
N GLU A 170 16.61 15.88 -1.98
CA GLU A 170 16.13 16.95 -2.87
C GLU A 170 15.31 16.43 -4.06
N ALA A 171 14.37 15.53 -3.74
CA ALA A 171 13.59 14.76 -4.69
C ALA A 171 14.46 13.88 -5.61
N TRP A 172 15.43 13.19 -5.00
CA TRP A 172 16.36 12.22 -5.58
C TRP A 172 17.29 12.78 -6.66
N ARG A 173 17.75 14.02 -6.46
CA ARG A 173 18.61 14.77 -7.41
C ARG A 173 20.00 15.07 -6.89
N THR A 174 20.33 14.61 -5.69
CA THR A 174 21.63 14.86 -5.09
C THR A 174 22.14 13.63 -4.35
N ALA A 175 23.45 13.46 -4.42
CA ALA A 175 24.22 12.47 -3.68
C ALA A 175 25.20 13.16 -2.71
N ASP A 176 24.94 14.42 -2.37
CA ASP A 176 25.74 15.18 -1.42
C ASP A 176 25.73 14.52 -0.03
N ILE A 177 26.89 14.54 0.64
CA ILE A 177 27.06 13.92 1.95
C ILE A 177 26.25 14.62 3.05
N ALA A 178 26.02 15.93 2.93
CA ALA A 178 25.30 16.74 3.90
C ALA A 178 23.77 16.66 3.74
N VAL A 179 23.30 16.20 2.58
CA VAL A 179 21.86 16.04 2.31
C VAL A 179 21.41 14.67 2.77
N MET A 180 20.21 14.62 3.35
CA MET A 180 19.66 13.42 3.93
C MET A 180 18.46 12.86 3.14
N GLY A 181 18.33 11.54 3.19
CA GLY A 181 17.20 10.77 2.70
C GLY A 181 16.62 9.87 3.80
N GLN A 182 15.36 9.49 3.65
CA GLN A 182 14.73 8.50 4.54
C GLN A 182 14.85 7.10 3.96
N ALA A 183 15.36 6.19 4.79
CA ALA A 183 15.57 4.79 4.46
C ALA A 183 15.05 3.85 5.58
N ALA A 184 14.83 2.58 5.22
CA ALA A 184 14.35 1.53 6.12
C ALA A 184 15.37 0.38 6.19
N LEU A 185 15.74 -0.08 7.40
CA LEU A 185 16.63 -1.22 7.61
C LEU A 185 15.83 -2.53 7.56
N LEU A 186 15.98 -3.31 6.49
CA LEU A 186 15.13 -4.47 6.22
C LEU A 186 15.24 -5.58 7.27
N GLN A 187 16.38 -5.72 7.95
CA GLN A 187 16.55 -6.71 9.02
C GLN A 187 15.62 -6.46 10.21
N THR A 188 15.06 -5.26 10.35
CA THR A 188 14.06 -4.95 11.39
C THR A 188 12.66 -5.45 11.05
N GLY A 189 12.47 -6.04 9.87
CA GLY A 189 11.17 -6.48 9.37
C GLY A 189 10.23 -5.32 9.05
N ARG A 190 10.75 -4.13 8.74
CA ARG A 190 9.97 -2.93 8.41
C ARG A 190 10.41 -2.33 7.08
N LEU A 191 9.48 -2.18 6.15
CA LEU A 191 9.72 -1.57 4.84
C LEU A 191 9.73 -0.03 4.86
N LEU A 192 9.11 0.56 5.88
CA LEU A 192 9.04 2.01 6.13
C LEU A 192 9.59 2.37 7.52
N GLY A 193 10.64 1.65 7.96
CA GLY A 193 11.47 2.08 9.09
C GLY A 193 11.97 3.51 8.88
N GLN A 194 12.15 4.28 9.94
CA GLN A 194 12.46 5.70 9.85
C GLN A 194 13.94 5.94 10.18
N HIS A 195 14.82 5.74 9.20
CA HIS A 195 16.26 5.98 9.35
C HIS A 195 16.73 7.06 8.38
N THR A 196 17.14 8.19 8.93
CA THR A 196 17.78 9.24 8.17
C THR A 196 19.20 8.82 7.78
N ARG A 197 19.53 8.92 6.50
CA ARG A 197 20.84 8.56 5.95
C ARG A 197 21.34 9.58 4.95
N SER A 198 22.66 9.69 4.84
CA SER A 198 23.29 10.56 3.85
C SER A 198 22.98 10.09 2.44
N CYS A 199 22.67 11.03 1.55
CA CYS A 199 22.36 10.75 0.15
C CYS A 199 23.57 10.25 -0.65
N SER A 200 24.79 10.34 -0.10
CA SER A 200 25.99 9.75 -0.70
C SER A 200 26.05 8.22 -0.58
N ASN A 201 25.25 7.61 0.30
CA ASN A 201 25.22 6.17 0.55
C ASN A 201 24.48 5.41 -0.55
N HIS A 202 24.83 4.14 -0.75
CA HIS A 202 24.21 3.29 -1.76
C HIS A 202 23.24 2.32 -1.11
N TYR A 203 21.95 2.46 -1.39
CA TYR A 203 20.90 1.60 -0.83
C TYR A 203 20.01 0.99 -1.88
N ILE A 204 19.28 -0.03 -1.45
CA ILE A 204 18.29 -0.71 -2.28
C ILE A 204 17.23 0.32 -2.72
N VAL A 205 16.86 0.26 -3.99
CA VAL A 205 15.67 0.93 -4.53
C VAL A 205 14.71 -0.16 -4.99
N LEU A 206 13.48 -0.11 -4.48
CA LEU A 206 12.43 -1.04 -4.87
C LEU A 206 11.57 -0.44 -5.98
N CYS A 207 10.89 -1.32 -6.71
CA CYS A 207 10.02 -1.04 -7.82
C CYS A 207 8.70 -1.79 -7.60
N ILE A 208 7.57 -1.13 -7.80
CA ILE A 208 6.23 -1.69 -7.61
C ILE A 208 5.46 -1.66 -8.93
N GLU A 209 4.77 -2.75 -9.25
CA GLU A 209 3.75 -2.75 -10.30
C GLU A 209 2.66 -1.73 -9.94
N ASN A 210 2.47 -0.68 -10.75
CA ASN A 210 1.53 0.39 -10.41
C ASN A 210 0.13 0.23 -11.05
N THR A 211 -0.01 -0.74 -11.97
CA THR A 211 -1.25 -1.09 -12.63
C THR A 211 -1.34 -2.59 -12.83
N TYR A 212 -2.45 -3.20 -12.41
CA TYR A 212 -2.80 -4.53 -12.88
C TYR A 212 -3.34 -4.43 -14.32
N VAL A 213 -2.73 -5.19 -15.24
CA VAL A 213 -3.30 -5.46 -16.55
C VAL A 213 -3.72 -6.92 -16.53
N ALA A 214 -5.03 -7.17 -16.64
CA ALA A 214 -5.53 -8.54 -16.80
C ALA A 214 -4.86 -9.17 -18.02
N ARG A 215 -4.06 -10.21 -17.79
CA ARG A 215 -3.56 -11.04 -18.89
C ARG A 215 -4.79 -11.75 -19.48
N LYS A 216 -5.07 -11.49 -20.75
CA LYS A 216 -6.04 -12.26 -21.53
C LYS A 216 -5.49 -13.66 -21.80
#